data_AF-A0A0F9JSU1-F1
#
_entry.id   AF-A0A0F9JSU1-F1
#
_cell.length_a   1.000
_cell.length_b   1.000
_cell.length_c   1.000
_cell.angle_alpha   90.00
_cell.angle_beta   90.00
_cell.angle_gamma   90.00
#
_symmetry.space_group_name_H-M   'P 1'
#
loop_
_entity.id
_entity.type
_entity.pdbx_description
1 polymer ?
#
loop_
_entity_poly.entity_id
_entity_poly.type
_entity_poly.pdbx_seq_one_letter_code
_entity_poly.pdbx_strand_id
1 'polypeptide(L)'
;MLENGPQLLNILQNSGQVRHVFHGHVHNDYQFQFRNIDVLATPASSVQFTKNTAHWQQQNLGAAYRLLTITKPSDAAPLSVDSELIWLNG
;
A
#
# COMPACT_ATOMS: atom_id res chain seq x y z
N MET A 1 -10.25 -9.72 -5.81
CA MET A 1 -9.70 -9.83 -4.43
C MET A 1 -9.06 -11.21 -4.33
N LEU A 2 -7.88 -11.35 -3.71
CA LEU A 2 -7.31 -12.69 -3.48
C LEU A 2 -8.31 -13.52 -2.66
N GLU A 3 -8.70 -14.67 -3.17
CA GLU A 3 -9.67 -15.55 -2.51
C GLU A 3 -9.22 -15.98 -1.11
N ASN A 4 -7.90 -16.10 -0.93
CA ASN A 4 -7.25 -16.44 0.34
C ASN A 4 -6.63 -15.22 1.05
N GLY A 5 -7.05 -13.99 0.72
CA GLY A 5 -6.55 -12.76 1.34
C GLY A 5 -6.65 -12.75 2.88
N PRO A 6 -7.80 -13.14 3.48
CA PRO A 6 -7.93 -13.22 4.93
C PRO A 6 -6.95 -14.20 5.58
N GLN A 7 -6.65 -15.33 4.94
CA GLN A 7 -5.73 -16.35 5.44
C GLN A 7 -4.30 -15.79 5.49
N LEU A 8 -3.87 -15.12 4.41
CA LEU A 8 -2.58 -14.44 4.36
C LEU A 8 -2.46 -13.39 5.47
N LEU A 9 -3.44 -12.49 5.57
CA LEU A 9 -3.42 -11.41 6.57
C LEU A 9 -3.38 -11.95 8.01
N ASN A 10 -4.08 -13.04 8.29
CA ASN A 10 -4.02 -13.70 9.60
C ASN A 10 -2.64 -14.31 9.88
N ILE A 11 -1.99 -14.96 8.90
CA ILE A 11 -0.63 -15.49 9.07
C ILE A 11 0.35 -14.35 9.37
N LEU A 12 0.28 -13.26 8.61
CA LEU A 12 1.15 -12.10 8.81
C LEU A 12 0.94 -11.45 10.19
N GLN A 13 -0.32 -11.26 10.60
CA GLN A 13 -0.64 -10.70 11.91
C GLN A 13 -0.12 -11.60 13.04
N ASN A 14 -0.34 -12.91 12.93
CA ASN A 14 0.06 -13.87 13.97
C ASN A 14 1.58 -14.01 14.08
N SER A 15 2.34 -13.64 13.03
CA SER A 15 3.80 -13.62 13.08
C SER A 15 4.36 -12.56 14.03
N GLY A 16 3.62 -11.47 14.28
CA GLY A 16 4.08 -10.31 15.06
C GLY A 16 5.23 -9.51 14.42
N GLN A 17 5.68 -9.89 13.22
CA GLN A 17 6.89 -9.35 12.59
C GLN A 17 6.58 -8.41 11.41
N VAL A 18 5.33 -8.37 10.96
CA VAL A 18 4.90 -7.58 9.82
C VAL A 18 4.01 -6.45 10.29
N ARG A 19 4.33 -5.22 9.88
CA ARG A 19 3.54 -4.01 10.17
C ARG A 19 2.99 -3.33 8.92
N HIS A 20 3.58 -3.59 7.76
CA HIS A 20 3.18 -2.98 6.51
C HIS A 20 3.20 -4.01 5.38
N VAL A 21 2.20 -3.97 4.50
CA VAL A 21 2.12 -4.75 3.26
C VAL A 21 1.92 -3.78 2.11
N PHE A 22 2.89 -3.69 1.21
CA PHE A 22 2.82 -2.86 0.02
C PHE A 22 2.47 -3.71 -1.20
N HIS A 23 1.56 -3.24 -2.05
CA HIS A 23 1.13 -3.97 -3.24
C HIS A 23 0.78 -3.05 -4.42
N GLY A 24 0.58 -3.65 -5.59
CA GLY A 24 0.11 -3.00 -6.81
C GLY A 24 -1.25 -3.54 -7.25
N HIS A 25 -1.37 -3.84 -8.55
CA HIS A 25 -2.53 -4.43 -9.23
C HIS A 25 -3.79 -3.55 -9.34
N VAL A 26 -4.16 -2.80 -8.31
CA VAL A 26 -5.31 -1.88 -8.35
C VAL A 26 -5.04 -0.60 -9.15
N HIS A 27 -3.76 -0.34 -9.48
CA HIS A 27 -3.30 0.82 -10.23
C HIS A 27 -3.68 2.17 -9.61
N ASN A 28 -4.06 2.21 -8.34
CA ASN A 28 -4.43 3.44 -7.65
C ASN A 28 -3.94 3.39 -6.21
N ASP A 29 -3.93 4.53 -5.55
CA ASP A 29 -3.63 4.60 -4.13
C ASP A 29 -4.76 3.92 -3.34
N TYR A 30 -4.42 3.13 -2.35
CA TYR A 30 -5.38 2.50 -1.47
C TYR A 30 -4.72 2.26 -0.14
N GLN A 31 -5.42 2.57 0.93
CA GLN A 31 -4.97 2.33 2.29
C GLN A 31 -6.07 1.61 3.05
N PHE A 32 -5.68 0.52 3.68
CA PHE A 32 -6.54 -0.28 4.54
C PHE A 32 -5.73 -0.80 5.70
N GLN A 33 -6.30 -0.77 6.91
CA GLN A 33 -5.64 -1.32 8.08
C GLN A 33 -6.30 -2.64 8.48
N PHE A 34 -5.50 -3.70 8.56
CA PHE A 34 -5.90 -4.97 9.12
C PHE A 34 -5.23 -5.16 10.48
N ARG A 35 -5.96 -4.88 11.57
CA ARG A 35 -5.42 -4.91 12.94
C ARG A 35 -4.17 -4.02 13.05
N ASN A 36 -2.97 -4.60 13.18
CA ASN A 36 -1.71 -3.86 13.34
C ASN A 36 -0.91 -3.80 12.03
N ILE A 37 -1.50 -4.20 10.90
CA ILE A 37 -0.87 -4.21 9.58
C ILE A 37 -1.51 -3.15 8.70
N ASP A 38 -0.72 -2.19 8.24
CA ASP A 38 -1.12 -1.25 7.21
C ASP A 38 -0.91 -1.87 5.82
N VAL A 39 -1.98 -1.95 5.04
CA VAL A 39 -2.00 -2.47 3.68
C VAL A 39 -2.14 -1.30 2.72
N LEU A 40 -1.11 -1.10 1.89
CA LEU A 40 -0.93 0.09 1.08
C LEU A 40 -0.74 -0.29 -0.39
N ALA A 41 -1.54 0.30 -1.27
CA ALA A 41 -1.34 0.19 -2.70
C ALA A 41 -0.57 1.39 -3.26
N THR A 42 0.25 1.13 -4.27
CA THR A 42 0.93 2.17 -5.05
C THR A 42 0.25 2.28 -6.42
N PRO A 43 -0.09 3.51 -6.88
CA PRO A 43 -0.58 3.70 -8.24
C PRO A 43 0.41 3.21 -9.30
N ALA A 44 -0.10 2.93 -10.49
CA ALA A 44 0.75 2.56 -11.61
C ALA A 44 1.54 3.76 -12.15
N SER A 45 2.61 3.47 -12.88
CA SER A 45 3.39 4.45 -13.65
C SER A 45 2.71 4.89 -14.96
N SER A 46 1.50 4.42 -15.25
CA SER A 46 0.75 4.70 -16.48
C SER A 46 -0.65 5.26 -16.21
N VAL A 47 -1.68 4.41 -16.25
CA VAL A 47 -3.08 4.77 -16.01
C VAL A 47 -3.59 4.19 -14.71
N GLN A 48 -4.55 4.88 -14.10
CA GLN A 48 -5.18 4.49 -12.85
C GLN A 48 -6.59 3.98 -13.13
N PHE A 49 -7.01 2.93 -12.43
CA PHE A 49 -8.42 2.53 -12.44
C PHE A 49 -9.23 3.44 -11.53
N THR A 50 -10.38 3.90 -12.00
CA THR A 50 -11.25 4.81 -11.27
C THR A 50 -11.88 4.09 -10.08
N LYS A 51 -11.68 4.63 -8.88
CA LYS A 51 -12.20 4.06 -7.63
C LYS A 51 -13.73 4.12 -7.58
N ASN A 52 -14.34 3.17 -6.88
CA ASN A 52 -15.77 3.18 -6.52
C ASN A 52 -16.74 3.25 -7.71
N THR A 53 -16.37 2.64 -8.84
CA THR A 53 -17.21 2.55 -10.04
C THR A 53 -17.72 1.13 -10.23
N ALA A 54 -18.97 0.99 -10.69
CA ALA A 54 -19.59 -0.31 -10.96
C ALA A 54 -19.06 -0.96 -12.25
N HIS A 55 -18.56 -0.14 -13.17
CA HIS A 55 -17.98 -0.57 -14.43
C HIS A 55 -16.51 -0.21 -14.47
N TRP A 56 -15.73 -1.06 -15.14
CA TRP A 56 -14.32 -0.75 -15.36
C TRP A 56 -14.17 0.59 -16.07
N GLN A 57 -13.43 1.49 -15.44
CA GLN A 57 -13.09 2.80 -15.96
C GLN A 57 -11.63 3.10 -15.62
N GLN A 58 -10.98 3.81 -16.53
CA GLN A 58 -9.61 4.27 -16.35
C GLN A 58 -9.56 5.80 -16.43
N GLN A 59 -8.59 6.37 -15.74
CA GLN A 59 -8.28 7.79 -15.76
C GLN A 59 -6.76 7.95 -15.85
N ASN A 60 -6.33 9.02 -16.50
CA ASN A 60 -4.92 9.38 -16.57
C ASN A 60 -4.63 10.44 -15.50
N LEU A 61 -4.09 10.01 -14.36
CA LEU A 61 -3.60 10.91 -13.31
C LEU A 61 -2.07 11.09 -13.38
N GLY A 62 -1.42 10.49 -14.38
CA GLY A 62 0.03 10.45 -14.49
C GLY A 62 0.68 9.28 -13.77
N ALA A 63 2.01 9.24 -13.84
CA ALA A 63 2.80 8.27 -13.11
C ALA A 63 2.93 8.69 -11.64
N ALA A 64 2.91 7.72 -10.73
CA ALA A 64 3.24 7.93 -9.32
C ALA A 64 4.16 6.83 -8.80
N TYR A 65 4.82 7.12 -7.68
CA TYR A 65 5.56 6.15 -6.88
C TYR A 65 5.32 6.40 -5.40
N ARG A 66 5.62 5.41 -4.57
CA ARG A 66 5.55 5.52 -3.11
C ARG A 66 6.96 5.52 -2.54
N LEU A 67 7.33 6.60 -1.86
CA LEU A 67 8.58 6.71 -1.14
C LEU A 67 8.41 6.09 0.24
N LEU A 68 9.36 5.24 0.63
CA LEU A 68 9.38 4.62 1.96
C LEU A 68 10.61 5.11 2.70
N THR A 69 10.39 5.81 3.81
CA THR A 69 11.45 6.25 4.70
C THR A 69 11.44 5.36 5.94
N ILE A 70 12.43 4.49 6.04
CA ILE A 70 12.58 3.56 7.16
C ILE A 70 13.66 4.11 8.10
N THR A 71 13.30 4.36 9.34
CA THR A 71 14.21 4.96 10.33
C THR A 71 14.31 4.09 11.57
N LYS A 72 15.54 3.86 12.04
CA LYS A 72 15.82 3.25 13.34
C LYS A 72 16.70 4.21 14.15
N PRO A 73 16.13 5.07 15.02
CA PRO A 73 16.88 6.10 15.72
C PRO A 73 17.98 5.55 16.65
N SER A 74 17.76 4.35 17.20
CA SER A 74 18.74 3.61 18.01
C SER A 74 18.38 2.12 18.02
N ASP A 75 19.26 1.26 18.51
CA ASP A 75 18.99 -0.18 18.56
C ASP A 75 17.79 -0.58 19.42
N ALA A 76 17.52 0.21 20.46
CA ALA A 76 16.42 0.00 21.40
C ALA A 76 15.10 0.66 20.95
N ALA A 77 15.14 1.60 20.00
CA ALA A 77 13.94 2.28 19.51
C ALA A 77 13.18 1.40 18.49
N PRO A 78 11.83 1.49 18.44
CA PRO A 78 11.07 0.83 17.40
C PRO A 78 11.44 1.39 16.02
N LEU A 79 11.42 0.52 15.01
CA LEU A 79 11.55 0.93 13.61
C LEU A 79 10.38 1.84 13.25
N SER A 80 10.65 3.04 12.76
CA SER A 80 9.62 3.89 12.13
C SER A 80 9.61 3.63 10.63
N VAL A 81 8.42 3.62 10.03
CA VAL A 81 8.25 3.56 8.58
C VAL A 81 7.29 4.68 8.23
N ASP A 82 7.79 5.66 7.49
CA ASP A 82 6.98 6.70 6.87
C ASP A 82 6.78 6.36 5.40
N SER A 83 5.59 6.69 4.87
CA SER A 83 5.23 6.38 3.49
C SER A 83 4.51 7.55 2.84
N GLU A 84 5.11 8.05 1.77
CA GLU A 84 4.60 9.19 1.00
C GLU A 84 4.26 8.77 -0.42
N LEU A 85 3.16 9.29 -0.95
CA LEU A 85 2.78 9.09 -2.34
C LEU A 85 3.20 10.30 -3.17
N ILE A 86 4.04 10.08 -4.18
CA ILE A 86 4.56 11.13 -5.06
C ILE A 86 4.02 10.94 -6.46
N TRP A 87 3.30 11.94 -6.97
CA TRP A 87 2.84 12.01 -8.36
C TRP A 87 3.85 12.82 -9.18
N LEU A 88 4.23 12.32 -10.35
CA LEU A 88 5.22 12.97 -11.23
C LEU A 88 4.62 14.10 -12.08
N ASN A 89 3.30 14.24 -12.07
CA ASN A 89 2.58 15.25 -12.85
C ASN A 89 2.14 16.46 -11.98
N GLY A 90 2.68 16.58 -10.76
CA GLY A 90 2.46 17.72 -9.86
C GLY A 90 3.37 18.90 -10.16
#